data_AF-A0AAV2L4K6-F1
#
_entry.id   AF-A0AAV2L4K6-F1
#
_cell.length_a   1.000
_cell.length_b   1.000
_cell.length_c   1.000
_cell.angle_alpha   90.00
_cell.angle_beta   90.00
_cell.angle_gamma   90.00
#
_symmetry.space_group_name_H-M   'P 1'
#
loop_
_entity.id
_entity.type
_entity.pdbx_description
1 polymer ?
#
loop_
_entity_poly.entity_id
_entity_poly.type
_entity_poly.pdbx_seq_one_letter_code
_entity_poly.pdbx_strand_id
1 'polypeptide(L)'
;MVTLERRLVPKKTNDIGVWIHILEAIGVLAVIANGLVIGVSSDFIPRLVYRHLYGPCANGTVTNTDCMEGYINNTLSIAYVNDQDINKDFSAEQMVTPSGMNVSYCSYKDYRSDEDYSLTPQFWLISAVRFAFVIIFEHVLVICKFIAAWFIPSAPMDVKNHKLFDKLNRLKEELKSFEA
;
A
#
# COMPACT_ATOMS: atom_id res chain seq x y z
N MET A 1 17.33 2.88 33.58
CA MET A 1 16.40 2.99 34.73
C MET A 1 17.05 2.62 36.07
N VAL A 2 17.95 1.63 36.16
CA VAL A 2 18.50 1.19 37.48
C VAL A 2 19.68 2.04 37.96
N THR A 3 20.51 2.58 37.06
CA THR A 3 21.76 3.27 37.40
C THR A 3 21.75 4.77 37.11
N LEU A 4 21.13 5.19 36.01
CA LEU A 4 21.19 6.58 35.51
C LEU A 4 19.97 7.44 35.87
N GLU A 5 18.93 6.85 36.44
CA GLU A 5 17.66 7.53 36.70
C GLU A 5 17.32 7.51 38.19
N ARG A 6 16.77 8.61 38.70
CA ARG A 6 16.24 8.65 40.07
C ARG A 6 14.99 7.78 40.15
N ARG A 7 14.81 7.08 41.28
CA ARG A 7 13.64 6.22 41.50
C ARG A 7 12.34 7.00 41.33
N LEU A 8 11.50 6.53 40.42
CA LEU A 8 10.17 7.06 40.14
C LEU A 8 9.19 6.70 41.26
N VAL A 9 8.21 7.58 41.50
CA VAL A 9 7.09 7.31 42.42
C VAL A 9 6.14 6.31 41.75
N PRO A 10 5.76 5.22 42.43
CA PRO A 10 4.86 4.23 41.83
C PRO A 10 3.50 4.85 41.55
N LYS A 11 3.06 4.79 40.30
CA LYS A 11 1.73 5.21 39.85
C LYS A 11 1.02 4.00 39.23
N LYS A 12 -0.23 3.76 39.65
CA LYS A 12 -1.05 2.68 39.10
C LYS A 12 -1.88 3.22 37.94
N THR A 13 -1.76 2.59 36.79
CA THR A 13 -2.63 2.78 35.62
C THR A 13 -3.10 1.41 35.14
N ASN A 14 -4.30 1.35 34.59
CA ASN A 14 -4.82 0.11 34.01
C ASN A 14 -4.36 -0.06 32.55
N ASP A 15 -4.08 1.05 31.86
CA ASP A 15 -3.74 1.09 30.43
C ASP A 15 -2.57 2.03 30.14
N ILE A 16 -2.01 1.93 28.93
CA ILE A 16 -0.97 2.83 28.42
C ILE A 16 -1.50 4.24 28.06
N GLY A 17 -2.82 4.46 28.15
CA GLY A 17 -3.48 5.74 27.92
C GLY A 17 -3.63 6.11 26.44
N VAL A 18 -3.31 7.37 26.11
CA VAL A 18 -3.47 7.95 24.75
C VAL A 18 -2.77 7.15 23.65
N TRP A 19 -1.69 6.43 23.99
CA TRP A 19 -0.93 5.63 23.04
C TRP A 19 -1.77 4.54 22.37
N ILE A 20 -2.83 4.04 23.00
CA ILE A 20 -3.76 3.08 22.36
C ILE A 20 -4.41 3.71 21.13
N HIS A 21 -4.93 4.94 21.27
CA HIS A 21 -5.58 5.65 20.18
C HIS A 21 -4.58 6.05 19.08
N ILE A 22 -3.35 6.41 19.46
CA ILE A 22 -2.29 6.73 18.49
C ILE A 22 -1.93 5.49 17.67
N LEU A 23 -1.72 4.34 18.32
CA LEU A 23 -1.41 3.08 17.63
C LEU A 23 -2.55 2.62 16.72
N GLU A 24 -3.79 2.83 17.14
CA GLU A 24 -4.96 2.54 16.30
C GLU A 24 -5.00 3.41 15.04
N ALA A 25 -4.76 4.72 15.18
CA ALA A 25 -4.71 5.64 14.06
C ALA A 25 -3.55 5.32 13.10
N ILE A 26 -2.37 5.01 13.63
CA ILE A 26 -1.22 4.57 12.84
C ILE A 26 -1.55 3.29 12.07
N GLY A 27 -2.26 2.35 12.70
CA GLY A 27 -2.68 1.11 12.03
C GLY A 27 -3.58 1.36 10.82
N VAL A 28 -4.53 2.29 10.91
CA VAL A 28 -5.39 2.68 9.77
C VAL A 28 -4.57 3.38 8.69
N LEU A 29 -3.72 4.33 9.07
CA LEU A 29 -2.88 5.06 8.12
C LEU A 29 -1.89 4.14 7.39
N ALA A 30 -1.36 3.13 8.07
CA ALA A 30 -0.46 2.15 7.49
C ALA A 30 -1.12 1.34 6.38
N VAL A 31 -2.41 1.00 6.49
CA VAL A 31 -3.15 0.30 5.43
C VAL A 31 -3.20 1.16 4.16
N ILE A 32 -3.54 2.44 4.31
CA ILE A 32 -3.61 3.40 3.18
C ILE A 32 -2.22 3.58 2.54
N ALA A 33 -1.19 3.79 3.36
CA ALA A 33 0.18 3.99 2.88
C ALA A 33 0.69 2.77 2.10
N ASN A 34 0.50 1.55 2.62
CA ASN A 34 0.90 0.33 1.92
C ASN A 34 0.12 0.13 0.62
N GLY A 35 -1.19 0.43 0.62
CA GLY A 35 -2.01 0.40 -0.59
C GLY A 35 -1.48 1.34 -1.67
N LEU A 36 -1.12 2.58 -1.30
CA LEU A 36 -0.52 3.56 -2.21
C LEU A 36 0.86 3.12 -2.72
N VAL A 37 1.71 2.54 -1.88
CA VAL A 37 3.02 2.03 -2.30
C VAL A 37 2.86 0.93 -3.36
N ILE A 38 1.95 -0.02 -3.15
CA ILE A 38 1.71 -1.11 -4.10
C ILE A 38 1.00 -0.59 -5.36
N GLY A 39 -0.03 0.27 -5.22
CA GLY A 39 -0.82 0.74 -6.35
C GLY A 39 -0.11 1.78 -7.22
N VAL A 40 0.48 2.80 -6.60
CA VAL A 40 0.99 3.99 -7.29
C VAL A 40 2.48 3.89 -7.57
N SER A 41 3.29 3.58 -6.55
CA SER A 41 4.74 3.59 -6.68
C SER A 41 5.30 2.33 -7.34
N SER A 42 4.63 1.19 -7.18
CA SER A 42 5.09 -0.07 -7.76
C SER A 42 4.66 -0.27 -9.21
N ASP A 43 5.45 -1.05 -9.95
CA ASP A 43 5.11 -1.52 -11.30
C ASP A 43 4.20 -2.74 -11.30
N PHE A 44 3.58 -3.11 -10.17
CA PHE A 44 2.70 -4.28 -10.10
C PHE A 44 1.46 -4.12 -10.98
N ILE A 45 0.75 -2.99 -10.84
CA ILE A 45 -0.52 -2.76 -11.57
C ILE A 45 -0.31 -2.65 -13.09
N PRO A 46 0.64 -1.86 -13.61
CA PRO A 46 0.87 -1.78 -15.05
C PRO A 46 1.28 -3.12 -15.68
N ARG A 47 2.11 -3.92 -14.99
CA ARG A 47 2.48 -5.27 -15.44
C ARG A 47 1.27 -6.21 -15.49
N LEU A 48 0.39 -6.13 -14.49
CA LEU A 48 -0.83 -6.94 -14.44
C LEU A 48 -1.78 -6.58 -15.59
N VAL A 49 -1.98 -5.28 -15.83
CA VAL A 49 -2.80 -4.75 -16.94
C VAL A 49 -2.22 -5.20 -18.27
N TYR A 50 -0.90 -5.03 -18.48
CA TYR A 50 -0.25 -5.48 -19.70
C TYR A 50 -0.48 -6.96 -19.95
N ARG A 51 -0.21 -7.83 -18.96
CA ARG A 51 -0.37 -9.28 -19.08
C ARG A 51 -1.75 -9.71 -19.57
N HIS A 52 -2.81 -9.04 -19.12
CA HIS A 52 -4.19 -9.46 -19.36
C HIS A 52 -4.87 -8.75 -20.53
N LEU A 53 -4.40 -7.54 -20.93
CA LEU A 53 -5.08 -6.73 -21.95
C LEU A 53 -4.22 -6.46 -23.20
N TYR A 54 -2.90 -6.35 -23.06
CA TYR A 54 -2.02 -5.88 -24.15
C TYR A 54 -0.92 -6.86 -24.54
N GLY A 55 -0.54 -7.76 -23.63
CA GLY A 55 0.54 -8.72 -23.82
C GLY A 55 0.14 -9.90 -24.71
N PRO A 56 1.11 -10.71 -25.15
CA PRO A 56 0.87 -11.84 -26.06
C PRO A 56 -0.11 -12.88 -25.49
N CYS A 57 -0.20 -12.99 -24.17
CA CYS A 57 -1.13 -13.89 -23.48
C CYS A 57 -2.58 -13.38 -23.39
N ALA A 58 -2.85 -12.11 -23.70
CA ALA A 58 -4.20 -11.53 -23.58
C ALA A 58 -5.20 -12.20 -24.55
N ASN A 59 -4.74 -12.53 -25.76
CA ASN A 59 -5.58 -13.13 -26.81
C ASN A 59 -5.56 -14.67 -26.80
N GLY A 60 -4.77 -15.31 -25.92
CA GLY A 60 -4.68 -16.77 -25.80
C GLY A 60 -4.11 -17.49 -27.04
N THR A 61 -3.58 -16.76 -28.02
CA THR A 61 -3.14 -17.30 -29.31
C THR A 61 -1.70 -17.80 -29.32
N VAL A 62 -0.86 -17.37 -28.38
CA VAL A 62 0.56 -17.73 -28.31
C VAL A 62 0.85 -18.44 -26.99
N THR A 63 1.21 -19.72 -27.07
CA THR A 63 1.46 -20.59 -25.89
C THR A 63 2.94 -20.83 -25.61
N ASN A 64 3.83 -20.44 -26.53
CA ASN A 64 5.27 -20.74 -26.47
C ASN A 64 6.16 -19.54 -26.09
N THR A 65 5.59 -18.37 -25.79
CA THR A 65 6.34 -17.17 -25.37
C THR A 65 5.95 -16.70 -23.98
N ASP A 66 6.85 -16.00 -23.29
CA ASP A 66 6.55 -15.41 -21.99
C ASP A 66 5.52 -14.27 -22.15
N CYS A 67 4.52 -14.24 -21.27
CA CYS A 67 3.46 -13.22 -21.27
C CYS A 67 3.98 -11.78 -21.07
N MET A 68 5.22 -11.63 -20.58
CA MET A 68 5.86 -10.32 -20.36
C MET A 68 6.79 -9.89 -21.50
N GLU A 69 6.91 -10.70 -22.56
CA GLU A 69 7.70 -10.34 -23.73
C GLU A 69 7.13 -9.06 -24.36
N GLY A 70 8.00 -8.09 -24.63
CA GLY A 70 7.61 -6.78 -25.17
C GLY A 70 7.08 -5.76 -24.16
N TYR A 71 6.99 -6.09 -22.86
CA TYR A 71 6.50 -5.16 -21.83
C TYR A 71 7.28 -3.84 -21.82
N ILE A 72 8.62 -3.90 -21.84
CA ILE A 72 9.46 -2.71 -21.81
C ILE A 72 9.19 -1.82 -23.02
N ASN A 73 9.16 -2.39 -24.23
CA ASN A 73 8.86 -1.62 -25.45
C ASN A 73 7.46 -0.99 -25.42
N ASN A 74 6.46 -1.66 -24.82
CA ASN A 74 5.13 -1.09 -24.67
C ASN A 74 5.06 0.03 -23.61
N THR A 75 5.96 0.02 -22.63
CA THR A 75 5.95 1.02 -21.53
C THR A 75 6.76 2.27 -21.84
N LEU A 76 7.49 2.26 -22.96
CA LEU A 76 8.34 3.35 -23.39
C LEU A 76 7.60 4.17 -24.45
N SER A 77 7.57 5.49 -24.27
CA SER A 77 7.18 6.45 -25.30
C SER A 77 8.44 7.05 -25.92
N ILE A 78 8.37 7.41 -27.21
CA ILE A 78 9.50 7.97 -27.95
C ILE A 78 9.37 9.49 -27.99
N ALA A 79 10.48 10.17 -27.75
CA ALA A 79 10.66 11.61 -27.91
C ALA A 79 11.68 11.87 -29.00
N TYR A 80 11.26 12.54 -30.08
CA TYR A 80 12.14 12.86 -31.20
C TYR A 80 12.89 14.17 -30.94
N VAL A 81 14.21 14.14 -31.03
CA VAL A 81 15.07 15.31 -30.74
C VAL A 81 14.89 16.42 -31.80
N ASN A 82 14.36 16.07 -32.97
CA ASN A 82 14.03 17.02 -34.02
C ASN A 82 12.79 17.89 -33.72
N ASP A 83 12.03 17.56 -32.67
CA ASP A 83 10.90 18.39 -32.25
C ASP A 83 11.39 19.76 -31.74
N GLN A 84 10.71 20.82 -32.16
CA GLN A 84 11.05 22.18 -31.77
C GLN A 84 10.95 22.41 -30.27
N ASP A 85 10.05 21.72 -29.58
CA ASP A 85 9.85 21.89 -28.14
C ASP A 85 10.97 21.21 -27.35
N ILE A 86 11.43 20.05 -27.80
CA ILE A 86 12.58 19.35 -27.22
C ILE A 86 13.88 20.10 -27.53
N ASN A 87 14.03 20.63 -28.74
CA ASN A 87 15.25 21.35 -29.14
C ASN A 87 15.48 22.65 -28.35
N LYS A 88 14.42 23.26 -27.82
CA LYS A 88 14.54 24.45 -26.96
C LYS A 88 15.02 24.12 -25.54
N ASP A 89 14.73 22.92 -25.04
CA ASP A 89 14.99 22.54 -23.66
C ASP A 89 16.38 21.91 -23.44
N PHE A 90 17.00 21.35 -24.49
CA PHE A 90 18.30 20.68 -24.41
C PHE A 90 19.39 21.42 -25.21
N SER A 91 20.61 21.49 -24.66
CA SER A 91 21.75 22.05 -25.38
C SER A 91 22.33 21.04 -26.38
N ALA A 92 23.02 21.54 -27.42
CA ALA A 92 23.65 20.69 -28.44
C ALA A 92 24.65 19.67 -27.86
N GLU A 93 25.28 20.00 -26.72
CA GLU A 93 26.21 19.08 -26.03
C GLU A 93 25.48 17.94 -25.31
N GLN A 94 24.21 18.13 -24.92
CA GLN A 94 23.38 17.09 -24.27
C GLN A 94 22.74 16.12 -25.27
N MET A 95 22.70 16.49 -26.56
CA MET A 95 22.12 15.69 -27.64
C MET A 95 23.14 14.79 -28.35
N VAL A 96 24.38 14.75 -27.84
CA VAL A 96 25.48 13.96 -28.38
C VAL A 96 25.87 12.90 -27.35
N THR A 97 25.99 11.66 -27.80
CA THR A 97 26.45 10.56 -26.93
C THR A 97 27.91 10.78 -26.52
N PRO A 98 28.40 10.14 -25.44
CA PRO A 98 29.82 10.18 -25.08
C PRO A 98 30.76 9.68 -26.20
N SER A 99 30.23 8.94 -27.18
CA SER A 99 30.91 8.47 -28.38
C SER A 99 30.89 9.46 -29.57
N GLY A 100 30.32 10.65 -29.40
CA GLY A 100 30.25 11.70 -30.43
C GLY A 100 29.16 11.50 -31.48
N MET A 101 28.18 10.62 -31.24
CA MET A 101 27.06 10.38 -32.16
C MET A 101 25.85 11.24 -31.80
N ASN A 102 25.18 11.80 -32.80
CA ASN A 102 23.96 12.57 -32.60
C ASN A 102 22.78 11.65 -32.26
N VAL A 103 22.07 11.95 -31.19
CA VAL A 103 20.88 11.20 -30.76
C VAL A 103 19.67 11.66 -31.58
N SER A 104 19.01 10.72 -32.27
CA SER A 104 17.82 11.03 -33.08
C SER A 104 16.53 11.02 -32.26
N TYR A 105 16.43 10.11 -31.30
CA TYR A 105 15.27 9.97 -30.42
C TYR A 105 15.69 9.41 -29.06
N CYS A 106 14.89 9.70 -28.04
CA CYS A 106 15.04 9.21 -26.67
C CYS A 106 13.77 8.48 -26.26
N SER A 107 13.90 7.38 -25.52
CA SER A 107 12.75 6.69 -24.94
C SER A 107 12.62 7.03 -23.46
N TYR A 108 11.42 7.37 -23.02
CA TYR A 108 11.12 7.63 -21.61
C TYR A 108 9.90 6.81 -21.18
N LYS A 109 9.84 6.52 -19.88
CA LYS A 109 8.77 5.70 -19.31
C LYS A 109 7.51 6.53 -19.13
N ASP A 110 6.61 6.46 -20.09
CA ASP A 110 5.27 7.02 -20.02
C ASP A 110 4.36 6.32 -21.05
N TYR A 111 3.05 6.60 -21.00
CA TYR A 111 2.06 6.08 -21.94
C TYR A 111 1.49 7.22 -22.80
N ARG A 112 2.34 7.80 -23.65
CA ARG A 112 1.99 8.91 -24.55
C ARG A 112 2.04 8.49 -26.01
N SER A 113 1.32 9.24 -26.85
CA SER A 113 1.42 9.09 -28.31
C SER A 113 2.77 9.60 -28.80
N ASP A 114 3.40 8.89 -29.73
CA ASP A 114 4.69 9.29 -30.32
C ASP A 114 4.55 10.48 -31.30
N GLU A 115 3.33 10.78 -31.76
CA GLU A 115 3.07 11.86 -32.73
C GLU A 115 2.75 13.20 -32.05
N ASP A 116 1.78 13.19 -31.13
CA ASP A 116 1.23 14.41 -30.51
C ASP A 116 1.64 14.58 -29.03
N TYR A 117 2.42 13.65 -28.47
CA TYR A 117 2.81 13.60 -27.05
C TYR A 117 1.64 13.62 -26.05
N SER A 118 0.42 13.39 -26.53
CA SER A 118 -0.80 13.38 -25.74
C SER A 118 -0.95 12.07 -24.96
N LEU A 119 -1.69 12.12 -23.84
CA LEU A 119 -1.92 10.95 -22.99
C LEU A 119 -2.79 9.92 -23.71
N THR A 120 -2.30 8.70 -23.83
CA THR A 120 -3.05 7.62 -24.47
C THR A 120 -4.21 7.13 -23.60
N PRO A 121 -5.24 6.47 -24.17
CA PRO A 121 -6.26 5.79 -23.38
C PRO A 121 -5.69 4.75 -22.40
N GLN A 122 -4.55 4.14 -22.74
CA GLN A 122 -3.84 3.20 -21.88
C GLN A 122 -3.37 3.86 -20.57
N PHE A 123 -2.90 5.11 -20.62
CA PHE A 123 -2.54 5.88 -19.43
C PHE A 123 -3.73 6.01 -18.46
N TRP A 124 -4.89 6.39 -18.99
CA TRP A 124 -6.10 6.59 -18.20
C TRP A 124 -6.63 5.27 -17.62
N LEU A 125 -6.58 4.19 -18.40
CA LEU A 125 -6.97 2.87 -17.94
C LEU A 125 -6.08 2.40 -16.79
N ILE A 126 -4.75 2.48 -16.94
CA ILE A 126 -3.80 2.08 -15.89
C ILE A 126 -4.02 2.94 -14.64
N SER A 127 -4.22 4.24 -14.79
CA SER A 127 -4.50 5.15 -13.68
C SER A 127 -5.79 4.76 -12.95
N ALA A 128 -6.87 4.49 -13.69
CA ALA A 128 -8.14 4.05 -13.11
C ALA A 128 -8.00 2.73 -12.34
N VAL A 129 -7.27 1.75 -12.89
CA VAL A 129 -7.01 0.46 -12.23
C VAL A 129 -6.16 0.65 -10.98
N ARG A 130 -5.18 1.55 -10.97
CA ARG A 130 -4.39 1.89 -9.77
C ARG A 130 -5.29 2.41 -8.64
N PHE A 131 -6.17 3.37 -8.95
CA PHE A 131 -7.10 3.90 -7.96
C PHE A 131 -8.09 2.84 -7.47
N ALA A 132 -8.65 2.04 -8.38
CA ALA A 132 -9.55 0.95 -8.02
C ALA A 132 -8.87 -0.08 -7.11
N PHE A 133 -7.62 -0.44 -7.41
CA PHE A 133 -6.83 -1.34 -6.58
C PHE A 133 -6.64 -0.81 -5.15
N VAL A 134 -6.27 0.46 -4.99
CA VAL A 134 -6.08 1.07 -3.66
C VAL A 134 -7.37 0.99 -2.85
N ILE A 135 -8.51 1.33 -3.45
CA ILE A 135 -9.82 1.27 -2.80
C ILE A 135 -10.14 -0.16 -2.37
N ILE A 136 -10.02 -1.14 -3.28
CA ILE A 136 -10.32 -2.55 -2.97
C ILE A 136 -9.39 -3.07 -1.86
N PHE A 137 -8.09 -2.80 -1.97
CA PHE A 137 -7.10 -3.23 -0.99
C PHE A 137 -7.39 -2.69 0.41
N GLU A 138 -7.73 -1.40 0.50
CA GLU A 138 -8.12 -0.77 1.76
C GLU A 138 -9.37 -1.44 2.37
N HIS A 139 -10.45 -1.59 1.58
CA HIS A 139 -11.70 -2.16 2.07
C HIS A 139 -11.53 -3.61 2.52
N VAL A 140 -10.76 -4.42 1.78
CA VAL A 140 -10.48 -5.82 2.15
C VAL A 140 -9.76 -5.89 3.50
N LEU A 141 -8.71 -5.07 3.69
CA LEU A 141 -7.95 -5.09 4.95
C LEU A 141 -8.76 -4.53 6.13
N VAL A 142 -9.60 -3.52 5.90
CA VAL A 142 -10.53 -3.00 6.91
C VAL A 142 -11.53 -4.08 7.31
N ILE A 143 -12.10 -4.82 6.36
CA ILE A 143 -13.00 -5.96 6.64
C ILE A 143 -12.26 -7.04 7.44
N CYS A 144 -11.03 -7.40 7.06
CA CYS A 144 -10.22 -8.36 7.83
C CYS A 144 -9.97 -7.88 9.26
N LYS A 145 -9.70 -6.58 9.47
CA LYS A 145 -9.57 -5.99 10.81
C LYS A 145 -10.87 -6.15 11.61
N PHE A 146 -12.03 -5.89 11.00
CA PHE A 146 -13.33 -6.08 11.67
C PHE A 146 -13.57 -7.55 12.05
N ILE A 147 -13.26 -8.50 11.17
CA ILE A 147 -13.39 -9.93 11.45
C ILE A 147 -12.47 -10.34 12.61
N ALA A 148 -11.22 -9.87 12.61
CA ALA A 148 -10.28 -10.15 13.69
C ALA A 148 -10.77 -9.58 15.04
N ALA A 149 -11.29 -8.36 15.04
CA ALA A 149 -11.88 -7.74 16.22
C ALA A 149 -13.12 -8.47 16.75
N TRP A 150 -13.89 -9.11 15.85
CA TRP A 150 -15.02 -9.95 16.24
C TRP A 150 -14.59 -11.28 16.86
N PHE A 151 -13.55 -11.91 16.31
CA PHE A 151 -13.10 -13.23 16.75
C PHE A 151 -12.34 -13.19 18.07
N ILE A 152 -11.56 -12.12 18.32
CA ILE A 152 -10.69 -12.02 19.48
C ILE A 152 -11.43 -11.29 20.62
N PRO A 153 -11.81 -11.98 21.71
CA PRO A 153 -12.45 -11.33 22.85
C PRO A 153 -11.46 -10.38 23.54
N SER A 154 -11.96 -9.21 23.94
CA SER A 154 -11.18 -8.14 24.60
C SER A 154 -10.50 -8.53 25.92
N ALA A 155 -10.92 -9.62 26.55
CA ALA A 155 -10.25 -10.19 27.71
C ALA A 155 -10.34 -11.72 27.65
N PRO A 156 -9.28 -12.43 28.10
CA PRO A 156 -9.26 -13.88 28.14
C PRO A 156 -10.39 -14.40 29.04
N MET A 157 -10.99 -15.52 28.62
CA MET A 157 -12.16 -16.07 29.29
C MET A 157 -11.87 -16.47 30.75
N ASP A 158 -10.66 -16.94 31.03
CA ASP A 158 -10.23 -17.33 32.37
C ASP A 158 -10.27 -16.15 33.35
N VAL A 159 -9.84 -14.96 32.93
CA VAL A 159 -9.88 -13.76 33.77
C VAL A 159 -11.33 -13.32 34.02
N LYS A 160 -12.20 -13.42 33.01
CA LYS A 160 -13.63 -13.14 33.19
C LYS A 160 -14.27 -14.11 34.17
N ASN A 161 -14.00 -15.41 34.03
CA ASN A 161 -14.49 -16.45 34.91
C ASN A 161 -13.98 -16.26 36.34
N HIS A 162 -12.69 -16.00 36.52
CA HIS A 162 -12.09 -15.76 37.82
C HIS A 162 -12.72 -14.55 38.53
N LYS A 163 -12.87 -13.42 37.81
CA LYS A 163 -13.58 -12.23 38.35
C LYS A 163 -15.04 -12.53 38.73
N LEU A 164 -15.71 -13.40 37.97
CA LEU A 164 -17.09 -13.80 38.26
C LEU A 164 -17.16 -14.66 39.53
N PHE A 165 -16.28 -15.66 39.67
CA PHE A 165 -16.18 -16.49 40.87
C PHE A 165 -15.84 -15.67 42.11
N ASP A 166 -14.91 -14.72 41.99
CA ASP A 166 -14.51 -13.84 43.08
C ASP A 166 -15.69 -12.97 43.57
N LYS A 167 -16.44 -12.36 42.63
CA LYS A 167 -17.68 -11.62 42.94
C LYS A 167 -18.74 -12.50 43.60
N LEU A 168 -18.93 -13.73 43.10
CA LEU A 168 -19.90 -14.67 43.65
C LEU A 168 -19.57 -15.04 45.09
N ASN A 169 -18.31 -15.34 45.39
CA ASN A 169 -17.85 -15.66 46.74
C ASN A 169 -18.08 -14.49 47.70
N ARG A 170 -17.76 -13.27 47.27
CA ARG A 170 -17.96 -12.05 48.07
C ARG A 170 -19.42 -11.80 48.43
N LEU A 171 -20.33 -11.95 47.47
CA LEU A 171 -21.78 -11.82 47.70
C LEU A 171 -22.32 -12.90 48.65
N LYS A 172 -21.76 -14.12 48.59
CA LYS A 172 -22.15 -15.21 49.47
C LYS A 172 -21.73 -14.94 50.92
N GLU A 173 -20.57 -14.32 51.14
CA GLU A 173 -20.13 -13.90 52.47
C GLU A 173 -21.00 -12.77 53.03
N GLU A 174 -21.35 -11.78 52.19
CA GLU A 174 -22.26 -10.70 52.58
C GLU A 174 -23.64 -11.26 52.97
N LEU A 175 -24.22 -12.16 52.19
CA LEU A 175 -25.52 -12.78 52.50
C LEU A 175 -25.49 -13.52 53.86
N LYS A 176 -24.45 -14.33 54.10
CA LYS A 176 -24.27 -15.02 55.39
C LYS A 176 -24.16 -14.08 56.58
N SER A 177 -23.58 -12.89 56.37
CA SER A 177 -23.47 -11.87 57.42
C SER A 177 -24.80 -11.17 57.72
N PHE A 178 -25.75 -11.17 56.79
CA PHE A 178 -27.11 -10.65 57.01
C PHE A 178 -28.04 -11.68 57.66
N GLU A 179 -27.78 -12.97 57.48
CA GLU A 179 -28.55 -14.07 58.08
C GLU A 179 -28.11 -14.40 59.52
N ALA A 180 -26.97 -13.87 59.98
CA ALA A 180 -26.41 -14.07 61.32
C ALA A 180 -26.73 -12.89 62.26
#